data_AF-A0AAN8YC39-F1
#
_entry.id   AF-A0AAN8YC39-F1
#
_cell.length_a   1.000
_cell.length_b   1.000
_cell.length_c   1.000
_cell.angle_alpha   90.00
_cell.angle_beta   90.00
_cell.angle_gamma   90.00
#
_symmetry.space_group_name_H-M   'P 1'
#
loop_
_entity.id
_entity.type
_entity.pdbx_description
1 polymer ?
#
loop_
_entity_poly.entity_id
_entity_poly.type
_entity_poly.pdbx_seq_one_letter_code
_entity_poly.pdbx_strand_id
1 'polypeptide(L)'
;MWRDVVDMIKRESSPDIVKNLKISFEGLPDKEKTIFLDIACFFRGRGKDKNIKILESYDLGAHIRLHGLIEKSLVFISKYDTIQMHDLVQDMGRYVVKMQKDSEKPSRLWNVEDFENVVSNTESRLNTAM
;
A
#
# COMPACT_ATOMS: atom_id res chain seq x y z
N MET A 1 -11.12 -8.70 4.47
CA MET A 1 -11.47 -7.47 3.72
C MET A 1 -11.15 -7.60 2.23
N TRP A 2 -9.89 -7.50 1.75
CA TRP A 2 -9.61 -7.61 0.29
C TRP A 2 -10.08 -8.92 -0.38
N ARG A 3 -9.82 -10.08 0.23
CA ARG A 3 -10.30 -11.38 -0.31
C ARG A 3 -11.82 -11.41 -0.43
N ASP A 4 -12.52 -10.99 0.62
CA ASP A 4 -13.98 -10.96 0.66
C ASP A 4 -14.56 -9.97 -0.38
N VAL A 5 -13.95 -8.79 -0.51
CA VAL A 5 -14.32 -7.79 -1.53
C VAL A 5 -14.07 -8.33 -2.94
N VAL A 6 -12.96 -9.03 -3.17
CA VAL A 6 -12.66 -9.69 -4.44
C VAL A 6 -13.68 -10.78 -4.76
N ASP A 7 -14.03 -11.62 -3.79
CA ASP A 7 -14.98 -12.71 -3.99
C ASP A 7 -16.40 -12.18 -4.23
N MET A 8 -16.77 -11.09 -3.53
CA MET A 8 -18.00 -10.35 -3.80
C MET A 8 -18.00 -9.74 -5.21
N ILE A 9 -16.93 -9.05 -5.63
CA ILE A 9 -16.83 -8.46 -6.97
C ILE A 9 -16.86 -9.54 -8.05
N LYS A 10 -16.23 -10.69 -7.84
CA LYS A 10 -16.30 -11.81 -8.80
C LYS A 10 -17.70 -12.41 -8.90
N ARG A 11 -18.47 -12.38 -7.82
CA ARG A 11 -19.84 -12.90 -7.77
C ARG A 11 -20.86 -11.92 -8.35
N GLU A 12 -20.72 -10.64 -8.03
CA GLU A 12 -21.73 -9.59 -8.25
C GLU A 12 -21.35 -8.62 -9.38
N SER A 13 -20.12 -8.67 -9.88
CA SER A 13 -19.56 -7.75 -10.87
C SER A 13 -18.64 -8.47 -11.85
N SER A 14 -18.02 -7.72 -12.77
CA SER A 14 -17.09 -8.31 -13.74
C SER A 14 -15.78 -8.75 -13.06
N PRO A 15 -15.38 -10.04 -13.19
CA PRO A 15 -14.08 -10.53 -12.69
C PRO A 15 -12.89 -9.81 -13.32
N ASP A 16 -13.10 -9.09 -14.42
CA ASP A 16 -12.08 -8.28 -15.09
C ASP A 16 -11.61 -7.12 -14.23
N ILE A 17 -12.44 -6.56 -13.33
CA ILE A 17 -12.05 -5.43 -12.48
C ILE A 17 -10.90 -5.85 -11.55
N VAL A 18 -11.05 -6.98 -10.85
CA VAL A 18 -10.02 -7.50 -9.94
C VAL A 18 -8.76 -7.87 -10.72
N LYS A 19 -8.92 -8.53 -11.87
CA LYS A 19 -7.81 -8.93 -12.74
C LYS A 19 -7.03 -7.71 -13.24
N ASN A 20 -7.72 -6.70 -13.75
CA ASN A 20 -7.11 -5.49 -14.29
C ASN A 20 -6.40 -4.68 -13.19
N LEU A 21 -6.98 -4.63 -11.98
CA LEU A 21 -6.33 -3.95 -10.86
C LEU A 21 -5.02 -4.64 -10.46
N LYS A 22 -5.03 -5.98 -10.40
CA LYS A 22 -3.82 -6.76 -10.12
C LYS A 22 -2.75 -6.53 -11.20
N ILE A 23 -3.12 -6.61 -12.49
CA ILE A 23 -2.21 -6.34 -13.62
C ILE A 23 -1.62 -4.94 -13.53
N SER A 24 -2.45 -3.94 -13.18
CA SER A 24 -2.02 -2.55 -13.05
C SER A 24 -0.94 -2.38 -11.98
N PHE A 25 -1.05 -3.09 -10.85
CA PHE A 25 -0.03 -3.10 -9.81
C PHE A 25 1.22 -3.88 -10.23
N GLU A 26 1.07 -5.08 -10.80
CA GLU A 26 2.19 -5.93 -11.22
C GLU A 26 3.06 -5.26 -12.30
N GLY A 27 2.44 -4.47 -13.18
CA GLY A 27 3.11 -3.69 -14.21
C GLY A 27 3.85 -2.44 -13.73
N LEU A 28 3.77 -2.09 -12.43
CA LEU A 28 4.52 -0.97 -11.89
C LEU A 28 6.03 -1.31 -11.75
N PRO A 29 6.93 -0.36 -12.03
CA PRO A 29 8.32 -0.43 -11.60
C PRO A 29 8.44 -0.59 -10.08
N ASP A 30 9.49 -1.25 -9.59
CA ASP A 30 9.62 -1.58 -8.16
C ASP A 30 9.61 -0.35 -7.24
N LYS A 31 10.17 0.76 -7.71
CA LYS A 31 10.12 2.04 -6.99
C LYS A 31 8.72 2.65 -6.94
N GLU A 32 7.93 2.52 -8.01
CA GLU A 32 6.52 2.94 -8.00
C GLU A 32 5.66 2.02 -7.13
N LYS A 33 5.92 0.70 -7.14
CA LYS A 33 5.28 -0.25 -6.19
C LYS A 33 5.55 0.15 -4.75
N THR A 34 6.78 0.55 -4.44
CA THR A 34 7.16 1.02 -3.09
C THR A 34 6.31 2.22 -2.67
N ILE A 35 6.25 3.27 -3.49
CA ILE A 35 5.44 4.46 -3.19
C ILE A 35 3.95 4.12 -3.12
N PHE A 36 3.44 3.28 -4.03
CA PHE A 36 2.05 2.84 -4.01
C PHE A 36 1.67 2.19 -2.67
N LEU A 37 2.50 1.25 -2.18
CA LEU A 37 2.26 0.58 -0.90
C LEU A 37 2.41 1.53 0.28
N ASP A 38 3.32 2.50 0.22
CA ASP A 38 3.46 3.54 1.26
C ASP A 38 2.20 4.42 1.35
N ILE A 39 1.62 4.80 0.20
CA ILE A 39 0.37 5.56 0.18
C ILE A 39 -0.78 4.71 0.73
N ALA A 40 -0.82 3.41 0.42
CA ALA A 40 -1.90 2.52 0.82
C ALA A 40 -1.93 2.31 2.33
N CYS A 41 -0.75 2.25 2.93
CA CYS A 41 -0.60 2.09 4.36
C CYS A 41 -0.73 3.43 5.12
N PHE A 42 -0.08 4.50 4.65
CA PHE A 42 0.20 5.67 5.50
C PHE A 42 -0.32 7.01 4.97
N PHE A 43 -0.23 7.24 3.65
CA PHE A 43 -0.34 8.59 3.10
C PHE A 43 -1.69 8.95 2.47
N ARG A 44 -2.61 8.00 2.30
CA ARG A 44 -3.99 8.31 1.89
C ARG A 44 -4.60 9.33 2.86
N GLY A 45 -5.28 10.34 2.31
CA GLY A 45 -5.96 11.37 3.09
C GLY A 45 -5.07 12.54 3.52
N ARG A 46 -3.75 12.43 3.33
CA ARG A 46 -2.80 13.45 3.77
C ARG A 46 -2.45 14.41 2.63
N GLY A 47 -2.06 15.63 3.00
CA GLY A 47 -1.73 16.71 2.06
C GLY A 47 -0.57 16.35 1.14
N LYS A 48 -0.71 16.67 -0.15
CA LYS A 48 0.22 16.30 -1.23
C LYS A 48 1.64 16.75 -0.95
N ASP A 49 1.86 18.05 -0.72
CA ASP A 49 3.21 18.61 -0.56
C ASP A 49 3.96 18.04 0.65
N LYS A 50 3.25 17.79 1.76
CA LYS A 50 3.84 17.18 2.96
C LYS A 50 4.27 15.74 2.68
N ASN A 51 3.43 14.97 2.01
CA ASN A 51 3.75 13.58 1.67
C ASN A 51 4.89 13.51 0.66
N ILE A 52 4.90 14.35 -0.38
CA ILE A 52 5.99 14.37 -1.37
C ILE A 52 7.33 14.63 -0.68
N LYS A 53 7.41 15.61 0.23
CA LYS A 53 8.64 15.87 0.99
C LYS A 53 9.13 14.67 1.80
N ILE A 54 8.20 13.91 2.39
CA ILE A 54 8.54 12.68 3.13
C ILE A 54 9.02 11.59 2.16
N LEU A 55 8.31 11.38 1.04
CA LEU A 55 8.70 10.40 0.04
C LEU A 55 10.08 10.72 -0.58
N GLU A 56 10.36 12.00 -0.84
CA GLU A 56 11.63 12.46 -1.39
C GLU A 56 12.80 12.32 -0.41
N SER A 57 12.54 12.20 0.90
CA SER A 57 13.61 12.03 1.89
C SER A 57 14.32 10.68 1.77
N TYR A 58 13.70 9.69 1.13
CA TYR A 58 14.28 8.36 0.93
C TYR A 58 14.25 7.88 -0.52
N ASP A 59 13.64 8.64 -1.44
CA ASP A 59 13.49 8.24 -2.83
C ASP A 59 13.52 9.47 -3.78
N LEU A 60 14.71 9.77 -4.29
CA LEU A 60 14.92 10.88 -5.23
C LEU A 60 14.03 10.72 -6.47
N GLY A 61 13.12 11.68 -6.70
CA GLY A 61 12.13 11.63 -7.78
C GLY A 61 10.75 11.07 -7.39
N ALA A 62 10.40 11.06 -6.10
CA ALA A 62 9.09 10.62 -5.66
C ALA A 62 7.93 11.40 -6.30
N HIS A 63 8.12 12.68 -6.65
CA HIS A 63 7.13 13.44 -7.41
C HIS A 63 6.85 12.84 -8.80
N ILE A 64 7.90 12.38 -9.52
CA ILE A 64 7.77 11.72 -10.84
C ILE A 64 7.00 10.42 -10.70
N ARG A 65 7.35 9.62 -9.70
CA ARG A 65 6.69 8.33 -9.46
C ARG A 65 5.24 8.50 -9.00
N LEU A 66 4.95 9.49 -8.16
CA LEU A 66 3.58 9.85 -7.79
C LEU A 66 2.77 10.25 -9.04
N HIS A 67 3.37 11.05 -9.94
CA HIS A 67 2.74 11.39 -11.21
C HIS A 67 2.45 10.14 -12.06
N GLY A 68 3.39 9.20 -12.15
CA GLY A 68 3.18 7.91 -12.82
C GLY A 68 2.00 7.12 -12.27
N LEU A 69 1.79 7.12 -10.94
CA LEU A 69 0.64 6.48 -10.31
C LEU A 69 -0.68 7.21 -10.61
N ILE A 70 -0.65 8.54 -10.76
CA ILE A 70 -1.82 9.35 -11.14
C ILE A 70 -2.22 9.07 -12.59
N GLU A 71 -1.26 9.04 -13.52
CA GLU A 71 -1.51 8.71 -14.93
C GLU A 71 -2.13 7.31 -15.10
N LYS A 72 -1.80 6.39 -14.20
CA LYS A 72 -2.36 5.03 -14.17
C LYS A 72 -3.68 4.93 -13.39
N SER A 73 -4.23 6.04 -12.91
CA SER A 73 -5.46 6.10 -12.10
C SER A 73 -5.42 5.23 -10.84
N LEU A 74 -4.23 4.93 -10.32
CA LEU A 74 -4.05 4.18 -9.07
C LEU A 74 -4.13 5.11 -7.85
N VAL A 75 -3.82 6.38 -8.05
CA VAL A 75 -3.83 7.45 -7.06
C VAL A 75 -4.45 8.69 -7.71
N PHE A 76 -5.07 9.57 -6.92
CA PHE A 76 -5.52 10.87 -7.40
C PHE A 76 -5.30 11.96 -6.34
N ILE A 77 -5.28 13.22 -6.78
CA ILE A 77 -5.26 14.37 -5.89
C ILE A 77 -6.70 14.90 -5.74
N SER A 78 -7.19 15.00 -4.51
CA SER A 78 -8.53 15.53 -4.26
C SER A 78 -8.58 17.05 -4.43
N LYS A 79 -9.78 17.61 -4.46
CA LYS A 79 -10.00 19.07 -4.42
C LYS A 79 -9.41 19.78 -3.19
N TYR A 80 -9.05 19.02 -2.15
CA TYR A 80 -8.43 19.52 -0.93
C TYR A 80 -6.90 19.34 -0.94
N ASP A 81 -6.31 19.10 -2.11
CA ASP A 81 -4.87 18.86 -2.31
C ASP A 81 -4.32 17.73 -1.43
N THR A 82 -5.11 16.65 -1.29
CA THR A 82 -4.72 15.45 -0.54
C THR A 82 -4.54 14.27 -1.48
N ILE A 83 -3.56 13.41 -1.18
CA ILE A 83 -3.34 12.17 -1.91
C ILE A 83 -4.44 11.17 -1.54
N GLN A 84 -5.12 10.64 -2.54
CA GLN A 84 -6.22 9.70 -2.36
C GLN A 84 -6.03 8.45 -3.20
N MET A 85 -6.64 7.37 -2.73
CA MET A 85 -6.83 6.13 -3.49
C MET A 85 -8.26 5.67 -3.30
N HIS A 86 -8.79 4.99 -4.31
CA HIS A 86 -10.05 4.27 -4.18
C HIS A 86 -9.91 3.16 -3.14
N ASP A 87 -10.98 2.89 -2.39
CA ASP A 87 -10.96 1.91 -1.29
C ASP A 87 -10.48 0.54 -1.77
N LEU A 88 -10.97 0.09 -2.93
CA LEU A 88 -10.55 -1.16 -3.56
C LEU A 88 -9.03 -1.18 -3.84
N VAL A 89 -8.49 -0.09 -4.38
CA VAL A 89 -7.05 0.02 -4.68
C VAL A 89 -6.22 -0.01 -3.41
N GLN A 90 -6.68 0.69 -2.36
CA GLN A 90 -6.01 0.69 -1.06
C GLN A 90 -6.03 -0.69 -0.39
N ASP A 91 -7.18 -1.36 -0.40
CA ASP A 91 -7.36 -2.68 0.20
C ASP A 91 -6.48 -3.72 -0.48
N MET A 92 -6.35 -3.65 -1.81
CA MET A 92 -5.40 -4.47 -2.56
C MET A 92 -3.96 -4.20 -2.10
N GLY A 93 -3.55 -2.94 -2.01
CA GLY A 93 -2.19 -2.60 -1.58
C GLY A 93 -1.87 -3.12 -0.17
N ARG A 94 -2.79 -2.93 0.78
CA ARG A 94 -2.67 -3.46 2.16
C ARG A 94 -2.63 -4.99 2.19
N TYR A 95 -3.40 -5.64 1.32
CA TYR A 95 -3.34 -7.09 1.17
C TYR A 95 -1.99 -7.57 0.64
N VAL A 96 -1.41 -6.90 -0.36
CA VAL A 96 -0.06 -7.21 -0.86
C VAL A 96 0.96 -7.11 0.27
N VAL A 97 0.94 -6.04 1.08
CA VAL A 97 1.80 -5.91 2.25
C VAL A 97 1.60 -7.07 3.23
N LYS A 98 0.35 -7.47 3.50
CA LYS A 98 0.06 -8.59 4.39
C LYS A 98 0.63 -9.91 3.87
N MET A 99 0.61 -10.15 2.55
CA MET A 99 1.16 -11.37 1.95
C MET A 99 2.69 -11.37 1.86
N GLN A 100 3.34 -10.20 1.86
CA GLN A 100 4.81 -10.09 1.94
C GLN A 100 5.38 -10.50 3.31
N LYS A 101 4.52 -10.67 4.32
CA LYS A 101 4.92 -11.06 5.69
C LYS A 101 5.50 -12.47 5.83
N ASP A 102 5.41 -13.30 4.79
CA ASP A 102 6.10 -14.60 4.76
C ASP A 102 7.62 -14.44 4.54
N SER A 103 8.10 -13.21 4.33
CA SER A 103 9.52 -12.85 4.48
C SER A 103 9.81 -12.41 5.92
N GLU A 104 10.97 -12.77 6.47
CA GLU A 104 11.34 -12.69 7.90
C GLU A 104 11.13 -11.31 8.59
N LYS A 105 10.82 -10.24 7.85
CA LYS A 105 10.48 -8.90 8.37
C LYS A 105 9.38 -8.25 7.52
N PRO A 106 8.23 -7.87 8.11
CA PRO A 106 7.24 -7.05 7.40
C PRO A 106 7.90 -5.74 6.95
N SER A 107 7.83 -5.41 5.66
CA SER A 107 8.39 -4.15 5.15
C SER A 107 7.60 -2.92 5.64
N ARG A 108 6.32 -3.11 6.03
CA ARG A 108 5.38 -2.05 6.43
C ARG A 108 4.39 -2.58 7.47
N LEU A 109 4.06 -1.75 8.47
CA LEU A 109 3.03 -2.02 9.48
C LEU A 109 1.88 -1.05 9.26
N TRP A 110 0.67 -1.53 9.00
CA TRP A 110 -0.46 -0.64 8.68
C TRP A 110 -1.70 -0.85 9.56
N ASN A 111 -1.77 -1.94 10.33
CA ASN A 111 -2.83 -2.18 11.31
C ASN A 111 -2.26 -2.56 12.68
N VAL A 112 -3.13 -2.55 13.70
CA VAL A 112 -2.75 -2.82 15.10
C VAL A 112 -2.28 -4.27 15.29
N GLU A 113 -2.95 -5.22 14.64
CA GLU A 113 -2.56 -6.64 14.67
C GLU A 113 -1.14 -6.85 14.10
N ASP A 114 -0.77 -6.13 13.04
CA ASP A 114 0.56 -6.15 12.45
C ASP A 114 1.60 -5.60 13.45
N PHE A 115 1.24 -4.53 14.16
CA PHE A 115 2.09 -3.91 15.17
C PHE A 115 2.30 -4.85 16.38
N GLU A 116 1.22 -5.39 16.94
CA GLU A 116 1.26 -6.32 18.07
C GLU A 116 2.09 -7.57 17.73
N ASN A 117 1.89 -8.15 16.54
CA ASN A 117 2.69 -9.29 16.07
C ASN A 117 4.19 -8.97 16.00
N VAL A 118 4.57 -7.76 15.58
CA VAL A 118 5.99 -7.36 15.58
C VAL A 118 6.52 -7.20 16.99
N VAL A 119 5.76 -6.54 17.89
CA VAL A 119 6.16 -6.33 19.29
C VAL A 119 6.35 -7.67 20.01
N SER A 120 5.38 -8.57 19.92
CA SER A 120 5.46 -9.90 20.56
C SER A 120 6.63 -10.74 20.02
N ASN A 121 6.93 -10.66 18.72
CA ASN A 121 8.07 -11.33 18.13
C ASN A 121 9.42 -10.70 18.52
N THR A 122 9.47 -9.41 18.82
CA THR A 122 10.69 -8.78 19.35
C THR A 122 10.92 -9.14 20.81
N GLU A 123 9.86 -9.20 21.63
CA GLU A 123 9.96 -9.59 23.04
C GLU A 123 10.41 -11.04 23.20
N SER A 124 9.89 -11.97 22.39
CA SER A 124 10.33 -13.38 22.41
C SER A 124 11.80 -13.54 22.03
N ARG A 125 12.31 -12.74 21.08
CA ARG A 125 13.73 -12.74 20.69
C ARG A 125 14.66 -12.18 21.76
N LEU A 126 14.23 -11.17 22.50
CA LEU A 126 14.98 -10.63 23.64
C LEU A 126 15.04 -11.65 24.78
N ASN A 127 13.93 -12.34 25.06
CA ASN A 127 13.85 -13.36 26.11
C ASN A 127 14.63 -14.65 25.78
N THR A 128 14.95 -14.91 24.52
CA THR A 128 15.77 -16.06 24.10
C THR A 128 17.27 -15.72 24.01
N ALA A 129 17.63 -14.43 24.08
CA ALA A 129 19.00 -13.94 24.00
C ALA A 129 19.62 -13.55 25.37
N MET A 130 18.83 -13.68 26.45
CA MET A 130 19.25 -13.58 27.86
C MET A 130 19.37 -14.96 28.48
#